data_AF-A0A4P6GAL1-F1
#
_entry.id   AF-A0A4P6GAL1-F1
#
_cell.length_a   1.000
_cell.length_b   1.000
_cell.length_c   1.000
_cell.angle_alpha   90.00
_cell.angle_beta   90.00
_cell.angle_gamma   90.00
#
_symmetry.space_group_name_H-M   'P 1'
#
loop_
_entity.id
_entity.type
_entity.pdbx_description
1 polymer ?
#
loop_
_entity_poly.entity_id
_entity_poly.type
_entity_poly.pdbx_seq_one_letter_code
_entity_poly.pdbx_strand_id
1 'polypeptide(L)'
;MTTTIHSNGSRHLGEQAATIAELLDVLGQHALDRTFEAYGNFIEASPAGTLFFGNFHSFSHVFRITTDDPDVFEPLTAAIRENMSRDDYQRQLPPYRPELLTIERKRFSETQGEVLLTYNGERLDQYGDAIVLTDGVWNGHPDSYWHDAARRVLARRHEASWGACIDPAA
;
A
#
# COMPACT_ATOMS: atom_id res chain seq x y z
N MET A 1 20.15 -1.75 25.83
CA MET A 1 19.93 -1.03 24.57
C MET A 1 20.78 -1.70 23.52
N THR A 2 20.13 -2.26 22.52
CA THR A 2 20.68 -3.14 21.49
C THR A 2 20.02 -2.76 20.18
N THR A 3 20.84 -2.46 19.18
CA THR A 3 20.40 -2.26 17.81
C THR A 3 21.03 -3.34 16.94
N THR A 4 20.21 -4.09 16.22
CA THR A 4 20.61 -5.13 15.27
C THR A 4 20.24 -4.70 13.86
N ILE A 5 21.23 -4.50 13.00
CA ILE A 5 21.04 -4.22 11.58
C ILE A 5 21.11 -5.54 10.83
N HIS A 6 19.96 -6.05 10.37
CA HIS A 6 19.91 -7.27 9.55
C HIS A 6 20.29 -6.97 8.10
N SER A 7 19.85 -5.81 7.61
CA SER A 7 20.23 -5.28 6.30
C SER A 7 20.04 -3.76 6.28
N ASN A 8 20.93 -3.03 5.61
CA ASN A 8 20.77 -1.60 5.34
C ASN A 8 21.59 -1.22 4.09
N GLY A 9 21.02 -1.42 2.90
CA GLY A 9 21.60 -0.91 1.65
C GLY A 9 22.82 -1.62 1.04
N SER A 10 23.16 -2.85 1.46
CA SER A 10 24.31 -3.57 0.88
C SER A 10 24.05 -3.94 -0.59
N ARG A 11 24.83 -3.38 -1.52
CA ARG A 11 24.71 -3.66 -2.97
C ARG A 11 25.43 -4.96 -3.34
N HIS A 12 26.42 -5.39 -2.54
CA HIS A 12 27.19 -6.61 -2.76
C HIS A 12 27.41 -7.47 -1.49
N LEU A 13 27.58 -8.78 -1.69
CA LEU A 13 27.89 -9.75 -0.62
C LEU A 13 29.25 -9.40 0.02
N GLY A 14 29.25 -8.95 1.27
CA GLY A 14 30.46 -8.57 2.02
C GLY A 14 30.69 -7.06 2.19
N GLU A 15 29.85 -6.21 1.59
CA GLU A 15 29.85 -4.77 1.93
C GLU A 15 29.29 -4.55 3.33
N GLN A 16 29.90 -3.60 4.05
CA GLN A 16 29.40 -3.18 5.35
C GLN A 16 28.03 -2.52 5.17
N ALA A 17 27.05 -2.93 5.99
CA ALA A 17 25.74 -2.29 6.00
C ALA A 17 25.87 -0.80 6.33
N ALA A 18 25.05 0.03 5.69
CA ALA A 18 24.96 1.44 6.01
C ALA A 18 24.60 1.63 7.49
N THR A 19 25.08 2.73 8.04
CA THR A 19 24.79 3.19 9.40
C THR A 19 23.34 3.68 9.53
N ILE A 20 22.88 3.84 10.77
CA ILE A 20 21.56 4.44 11.04
C ILE A 20 21.49 5.89 10.53
N ALA A 21 22.58 6.66 10.68
CA ALA A 21 22.64 8.03 10.18
C ALA A 21 22.44 8.09 8.65
N GLU A 22 23.10 7.20 7.90
CA GLU A 22 22.92 7.11 6.46
C GLU A 22 21.48 6.71 6.08
N LEU A 23 20.83 5.82 6.85
CA LEU A 23 19.43 5.50 6.62
C LEU A 23 18.52 6.71 6.85
N LEU A 24 18.76 7.50 7.89
CA LEU A 24 18.01 8.74 8.15
C LEU A 24 18.18 9.73 6.99
N ASP A 25 19.39 9.87 6.45
CA ASP A 25 19.65 10.72 5.27
C ASP A 25 18.90 10.23 4.03
N VAL A 26 18.87 8.91 3.79
CA VAL A 26 18.13 8.31 2.67
C VAL A 26 16.62 8.49 2.85
N LEU A 27 16.09 8.33 4.07
CA LEU A 27 14.69 8.64 4.42
C LEU A 27 14.34 10.11 4.20
N GLY A 28 15.28 11.03 4.38
CA GLY A 28 15.09 12.44 4.05
C GLY A 28 14.99 12.70 2.53
N GLN A 29 15.64 11.88 1.70
CA GLN A 29 15.81 12.17 0.27
C GLN A 29 14.87 11.37 -0.63
N HIS A 30 14.57 10.12 -0.29
CA HIS A 30 13.83 9.21 -1.13
C HIS A 30 12.50 8.80 -0.49
N ALA A 31 11.41 8.84 -1.27
CA ALA A 31 10.12 8.32 -0.80
C ALA A 31 10.19 6.81 -0.56
N LEU A 32 9.66 6.37 0.58
CA LEU A 32 9.43 4.95 0.86
C LEU A 32 8.52 4.33 -0.21
N ASP A 33 8.73 3.04 -0.48
CA ASP A 33 7.87 2.29 -1.37
C ASP A 33 6.59 1.89 -0.65
N ARG A 34 5.48 2.50 -1.05
CA ARG A 34 4.17 2.34 -0.42
C ARG A 34 3.63 0.91 -0.48
N THR A 35 4.17 0.05 -1.35
CA THR A 35 3.76 -1.37 -1.36
C THR A 35 4.06 -2.07 -0.02
N PHE A 36 5.02 -1.56 0.74
CA PHE A 36 5.38 -2.09 2.06
C PHE A 36 4.31 -1.85 3.15
N GLU A 37 3.33 -0.97 2.92
CA GLU A 37 2.18 -0.82 3.82
C GLU A 37 1.37 -2.12 3.97
N ALA A 38 1.43 -3.01 2.97
CA ALA A 38 0.76 -4.32 3.03
C ALA A 38 1.43 -5.33 3.98
N TYR A 39 2.65 -5.05 4.44
CA TYR A 39 3.48 -6.01 5.20
C TYR A 39 3.74 -5.57 6.66
N GLY A 40 3.02 -4.56 7.16
CA GLY A 40 3.22 -4.03 8.52
C GLY A 40 3.60 -2.55 8.58
N ASN A 41 3.48 -1.82 7.46
CA ASN A 41 3.59 -0.35 7.45
C ASN A 41 4.93 0.17 8.03
N PHE A 42 6.02 -0.46 7.59
CA PHE A 42 7.42 -0.11 7.89
C PHE A 42 7.88 -0.26 9.35
N ILE A 43 6.96 -0.29 10.31
CA ILE A 43 7.23 -0.33 11.75
C ILE A 43 6.35 -1.39 12.40
N GLU A 44 6.96 -2.42 12.96
CA GLU A 44 6.28 -3.53 13.61
C GLU A 44 6.86 -3.81 15.00
N ALA A 45 6.00 -4.21 15.94
CA ALA A 45 6.46 -4.70 17.24
C ALA A 45 7.09 -6.09 17.09
N SER A 46 8.20 -6.33 17.78
CA SER A 46 8.84 -7.65 17.83
C SER A 46 9.23 -8.02 19.27
N PRO A 47 9.44 -9.31 19.59
CA PRO A 47 9.91 -9.71 20.92
C PRO A 47 11.26 -9.10 21.32
N ALA A 48 12.09 -8.70 20.36
CA ALA A 48 13.43 -8.15 20.59
C ALA A 48 13.49 -6.61 20.55
N GLY A 49 12.34 -5.93 20.45
CA GLY A 49 12.24 -4.48 20.29
C GLY A 49 11.32 -4.11 19.12
N THR A 50 11.55 -2.95 18.50
CA THR A 50 10.81 -2.51 17.32
C THR A 50 11.55 -2.90 16.04
N LEU A 51 10.83 -3.50 15.09
CA LEU A 51 11.32 -3.81 13.75
C LEU A 51 10.98 -2.66 12.80
N PHE A 52 12.01 -2.10 12.18
CA PHE A 52 11.92 -1.14 11.08
C PHE A 52 12.32 -1.84 9.79
N PHE A 53 11.51 -1.72 8.74
CA PHE A 53 11.79 -2.38 7.48
C PHE A 53 11.19 -1.65 6.28
N GLY A 54 11.76 -1.85 5.10
CA GLY A 54 11.22 -1.29 3.88
C GLY A 54 12.22 -1.22 2.74
N ASN A 55 11.77 -0.53 1.69
CA ASN A 55 12.57 -0.10 0.56
C ASN A 55 12.05 1.26 0.09
N PHE A 56 12.70 1.85 -0.91
CA PHE A 56 12.30 3.14 -1.48
C PHE A 56 11.78 2.99 -2.90
N HIS A 57 10.86 3.87 -3.27
CA HIS A 57 10.11 3.78 -4.53
C HIS A 57 11.00 3.92 -5.76
N SER A 58 11.95 4.86 -5.72
CA SER A 58 12.85 5.19 -6.84
C SER A 58 14.31 4.86 -6.57
N PHE A 59 14.61 4.25 -5.42
CA PHE A 59 15.97 3.96 -4.98
C PHE A 59 16.05 2.59 -4.30
N SER A 60 16.84 1.68 -4.86
CA SER A 60 16.98 0.35 -4.27
C SER A 60 17.90 0.40 -3.05
N HIS A 61 17.30 0.38 -1.85
CA HIS A 61 17.98 0.36 -0.57
C HIS A 61 17.09 -0.33 0.47
N VAL A 62 17.17 -1.66 0.51
CA VAL A 62 16.43 -2.45 1.48
C VAL A 62 17.02 -2.24 2.87
N PHE A 63 16.17 -1.95 3.84
CA PHE A 63 16.54 -1.88 5.25
C PHE A 63 15.67 -2.82 6.08
N ARG A 64 16.28 -3.40 7.12
CA ARG A 64 15.65 -4.25 8.13
C ARG A 64 16.47 -4.14 9.41
N ILE A 65 15.92 -3.47 10.42
CA ILE A 65 16.61 -3.10 11.65
C ILE A 65 15.71 -3.44 12.83
N THR A 66 16.25 -4.07 13.86
CA THR A 66 15.54 -4.30 15.12
C THR A 66 16.24 -3.53 16.23
N THR A 67 15.52 -2.75 17.02
CA THR A 67 16.10 -1.98 18.11
C THR A 67 15.16 -1.84 19.31
N ASP A 68 15.72 -1.92 20.52
CA ASP A 68 15.08 -1.50 21.78
C ASP A 68 15.68 -0.18 22.32
N ASP A 69 16.56 0.44 21.54
CA ASP A 69 17.28 1.67 21.89
C ASP A 69 16.43 2.89 21.55
N PRO A 70 15.99 3.70 22.53
CA PRO A 70 15.19 4.90 22.28
C PRO A 70 15.91 5.91 21.38
N ASP A 71 17.24 5.99 21.44
CA ASP A 71 18.05 6.93 20.66
C ASP A 71 18.06 6.58 19.16
N VAL A 72 17.67 5.35 18.80
CA VAL A 72 17.50 4.88 17.42
C VAL A 72 16.01 4.81 17.06
N PHE A 73 15.17 4.34 17.98
CA PHE A 73 13.74 4.18 17.78
C PHE A 73 13.04 5.51 17.48
N GLU A 74 13.29 6.55 18.26
CA GLU A 74 12.59 7.83 18.10
C GLU A 74 12.93 8.51 16.77
N PRO A 75 14.21 8.67 16.37
CA PRO A 75 14.55 9.28 15.09
C PRO A 75 14.05 8.48 13.89
N LEU A 76 14.14 7.15 13.89
CA LEU A 76 13.63 6.33 12.79
C LEU A 76 12.11 6.42 12.65
N THR A 77 11.40 6.39 13.78
CA THR A 77 9.93 6.55 13.78
C THR A 77 9.53 7.92 13.25
N ALA A 78 10.22 8.98 13.67
CA ALA A 78 9.98 10.34 13.19
C ALA A 78 10.26 10.44 11.69
N ALA A 79 11.43 9.98 11.22
CA ALA A 79 11.83 10.06 9.82
C ALA A 79 10.91 9.26 8.89
N ILE A 80 10.44 8.07 9.30
CA ILE A 80 9.46 7.30 8.53
C ILE A 80 8.12 8.03 8.44
N ARG A 81 7.61 8.56 9.57
CA ARG A 81 6.34 9.30 9.57
C ARG A 81 6.41 10.57 8.73
N GLU A 82 7.51 11.30 8.83
CA GLU A 82 7.79 12.47 7.99
C GLU A 82 7.85 12.06 6.51
N ASN A 83 8.55 10.96 6.19
CA ASN A 83 8.61 10.45 4.83
C ASN A 83 7.22 10.12 4.28
N MET A 84 6.39 9.44 5.07
CA MET A 84 5.00 9.11 4.69
C MET A 84 4.09 10.33 4.51
N SER A 85 4.49 11.48 5.06
CA SER A 85 3.76 12.75 4.88
C SER A 85 4.12 13.49 3.59
N ARG A 86 5.19 13.09 2.90
CA ARG A 86 5.66 13.73 1.66
C ARG A 86 4.71 13.48 0.50
N ASP A 87 4.57 14.47 -0.37
CA ASP A 87 3.75 14.38 -1.59
C ASP A 87 4.18 13.22 -2.51
N ASP A 88 5.47 12.98 -2.69
CA ASP A 88 5.99 11.91 -3.54
C ASP A 88 5.73 10.50 -2.98
N TYR A 89 5.60 10.37 -1.66
CA TYR A 89 5.07 9.18 -1.02
C TYR A 89 3.55 9.07 -1.22
N GLN A 90 2.80 10.12 -0.91
CA GLN A 90 1.33 10.11 -0.95
C GLN A 90 0.75 9.96 -2.36
N ARG A 91 1.49 10.40 -3.39
CA ARG A 91 1.16 10.18 -4.81
C ARG A 91 1.25 8.72 -5.23
N GLN A 92 2.00 7.88 -4.53
CA GLN A 92 2.00 6.43 -4.81
C GLN A 92 0.64 5.83 -4.48
N LEU A 93 0.19 4.89 -5.30
CA LEU A 93 -1.05 4.17 -5.06
C LEU A 93 -0.93 3.36 -3.76
N PRO A 94 -1.87 3.49 -2.82
CA PRO A 94 -1.93 2.59 -1.66
C PRO A 94 -2.09 1.14 -2.13
N PRO A 95 -1.52 0.16 -1.40
CA PRO A 95 -1.71 -1.24 -1.75
C PRO A 95 -3.17 -1.63 -1.62
N TYR A 96 -3.65 -2.35 -2.64
CA TYR A 96 -5.02 -2.87 -2.65
C TYR A 96 -5.19 -3.96 -1.59
N ARG A 97 -6.12 -3.72 -0.67
CA ARG A 97 -6.54 -4.65 0.38
C ARG A 97 -7.84 -5.36 -0.02
N PRO A 98 -7.82 -6.65 -0.39
CA PRO A 98 -9.01 -7.38 -0.85
C PRO A 98 -10.12 -7.46 0.21
N GLU A 99 -9.76 -7.52 1.49
CA GLU A 99 -10.67 -7.60 2.62
C GLU A 99 -11.56 -6.37 2.80
N LEU A 100 -11.18 -5.24 2.19
CA LEU A 100 -11.98 -4.02 2.23
C LEU A 100 -13.03 -3.96 1.10
N LEU A 101 -12.97 -4.86 0.11
CA LEU A 101 -13.94 -4.89 -0.98
C LEU A 101 -15.16 -5.73 -0.58
N THR A 102 -16.33 -5.11 -0.72
CA THR A 102 -17.62 -5.79 -0.72
C THR A 102 -18.16 -5.85 -2.15
N ILE A 103 -18.56 -7.05 -2.57
CA ILE A 103 -19.19 -7.33 -3.87
C ILE A 103 -20.65 -7.68 -3.60
N GLU A 104 -21.57 -6.74 -3.79
CA GLU A 104 -23.00 -6.99 -3.63
C GLU A 104 -23.63 -7.27 -4.99
N ARG A 105 -24.07 -8.50 -5.20
CA ARG A 105 -24.73 -8.93 -6.44
C ARG A 105 -26.24 -8.77 -6.32
N LYS A 106 -26.83 -7.92 -7.16
CA LYS A 106 -28.26 -7.64 -7.22
C LYS A 106 -28.85 -8.27 -8.47
N ARG A 107 -29.90 -9.06 -8.29
CA ARG A 107 -30.63 -9.65 -9.41
C ARG A 107 -31.96 -8.93 -9.58
N PHE A 108 -32.13 -8.29 -10.73
CA PHE A 108 -33.37 -7.61 -11.09
C PHE A 108 -34.23 -8.44 -12.04
N SER A 109 -33.63 -9.34 -12.83
CA SER A 109 -34.38 -10.24 -13.73
C SER A 109 -33.64 -11.56 -14.01
N GLU A 110 -34.17 -12.35 -14.94
CA GLU A 110 -33.56 -13.59 -15.43
C GLU A 110 -32.40 -13.36 -16.42
N THR A 111 -32.28 -12.16 -16.99
CA THR A 111 -31.24 -11.85 -17.98
C THR A 111 -30.35 -10.67 -17.57
N GLN A 112 -30.70 -10.02 -16.47
CA GLN A 112 -30.01 -8.84 -15.97
C GLN A 112 -29.77 -8.97 -14.47
N GLY A 113 -28.51 -8.79 -14.10
CA GLY A 113 -28.16 -8.41 -12.75
C GLY A 113 -27.07 -7.37 -12.76
N GLU A 114 -26.80 -6.88 -11.57
CA GLU A 114 -25.85 -5.81 -11.33
C GLU A 114 -24.96 -6.19 -10.16
N VAL A 115 -23.76 -5.61 -10.14
CA VAL A 115 -22.82 -5.72 -9.04
C VAL A 115 -22.52 -4.33 -8.53
N LEU A 116 -22.84 -4.08 -7.27
CA LEU A 116 -22.40 -2.90 -6.53
C LEU A 116 -21.07 -3.23 -5.84
N LEU A 117 -20.06 -2.44 -6.16
CA LEU A 117 -18.75 -2.50 -5.50
C LEU A 117 -18.65 -1.40 -4.45
N THR A 118 -18.30 -1.80 -3.24
CA THR A 118 -18.03 -0.90 -2.11
C THR A 118 -16.66 -1.22 -1.56
N TYR A 119 -15.82 -0.22 -1.30
CA TYR A 119 -14.48 -0.38 -0.76
C TYR A 119 -14.33 0.41 0.52
N ASN A 120 -13.99 -0.27 1.62
CA ASN A 120 -13.92 0.32 2.96
C ASN A 120 -15.21 1.09 3.34
N GLY A 121 -16.38 0.55 2.97
CA GLY A 121 -17.69 1.19 3.21
C GLY A 121 -18.07 2.28 2.21
N GLU A 122 -17.16 2.73 1.33
CA GLU A 122 -17.44 3.73 0.31
C GLU A 122 -17.85 3.09 -1.02
N ARG A 123 -18.93 3.58 -1.62
CA ARG A 123 -19.37 3.12 -2.94
C ARG A 123 -18.30 3.45 -3.99
N LEU A 124 -17.80 2.42 -4.67
CA LEU A 124 -16.95 2.56 -5.85
C LEU A 124 -17.79 2.82 -7.10
N ASP A 125 -18.63 1.86 -7.46
CA ASP A 125 -19.51 1.97 -8.63
C ASP A 125 -20.51 0.80 -8.68
N GLN A 126 -21.44 0.84 -9.64
CA GLN A 126 -22.40 -0.23 -9.93
C GLN A 126 -22.32 -0.61 -11.41
N TYR A 127 -22.16 -1.91 -11.67
CA TYR A 127 -21.95 -2.46 -13.00
C TYR A 127 -23.05 -3.44 -13.37
N GLY A 128 -23.36 -3.59 -14.66
CA GLY A 128 -24.08 -4.76 -15.14
C GLY A 128 -23.22 -6.02 -14.97
N ASP A 129 -23.83 -7.12 -14.55
CA ASP A 129 -23.20 -8.45 -14.49
C ASP A 129 -23.68 -9.28 -15.68
N ALA A 130 -22.75 -9.91 -16.40
CA ALA A 130 -23.07 -10.83 -17.48
C ALA A 130 -23.49 -12.18 -16.86
N ILE A 131 -24.76 -12.31 -16.48
CA ILE A 131 -25.25 -13.51 -15.80
C ILE A 131 -25.71 -14.56 -16.81
N VAL A 132 -25.17 -15.79 -16.69
CA VAL A 132 -25.54 -16.95 -17.49
C VAL A 132 -26.04 -18.07 -16.57
N LEU A 133 -27.17 -18.69 -16.89
CA LEU A 133 -27.64 -19.89 -16.18
C LEU A 133 -26.91 -21.12 -16.73
N THR A 134 -26.12 -21.80 -15.88
CA THR A 134 -25.42 -23.05 -16.22
C THR A 134 -25.74 -24.07 -15.12
N ASP A 135 -26.26 -25.23 -15.50
CA ASP A 135 -26.63 -26.32 -14.57
C ASP A 135 -27.54 -25.89 -13.40
N GLY A 136 -28.45 -24.94 -13.65
CA GLY A 136 -29.35 -24.40 -12.64
C GLY A 136 -28.71 -23.37 -11.70
N VAL A 137 -27.43 -23.03 -11.90
CA VAL A 137 -26.70 -22.00 -11.15
C VAL A 137 -26.48 -20.78 -12.04
N TRP A 138 -26.80 -19.59 -11.52
CA TRP A 138 -26.52 -18.33 -12.19
C TRP A 138 -25.07 -17.94 -11.98
N ASN A 139 -24.31 -17.81 -13.07
CA ASN A 139 -22.90 -17.46 -13.07
C ASN A 139 -22.72 -16.09 -13.72
N GLY A 140 -22.34 -15.10 -12.92
CA GLY A 140 -21.85 -13.81 -13.40
C GLY A 140 -20.34 -13.82 -13.61
N HIS A 141 -19.74 -12.64 -13.76
CA HIS A 141 -18.28 -12.53 -13.70
C HIS A 141 -17.74 -13.04 -12.35
N PRO A 142 -16.59 -13.74 -12.33
CA PRO A 142 -15.98 -14.21 -11.09
C PRO A 142 -15.49 -13.04 -10.23
N ASP A 143 -15.32 -13.27 -8.93
CA ASP A 143 -14.87 -12.21 -8.00
C ASP A 143 -13.52 -11.60 -8.40
N SER A 144 -12.62 -12.37 -9.04
CA SER A 144 -11.36 -11.85 -9.58
C SER A 144 -11.55 -10.70 -10.58
N TYR A 145 -12.58 -10.78 -11.43
CA TYR A 145 -12.93 -9.71 -12.35
C TYR A 145 -13.33 -8.42 -11.61
N TRP A 146 -14.10 -8.57 -10.53
CA TRP A 146 -14.56 -7.45 -9.71
C TRP A 146 -13.44 -6.85 -8.85
N HIS A 147 -12.49 -7.66 -8.39
CA HIS A 147 -11.25 -7.17 -7.79
C HIS A 147 -10.45 -6.30 -8.77
N ASP A 148 -10.30 -6.73 -10.02
CA ASP A 148 -9.60 -5.94 -11.03
C ASP A 148 -10.35 -4.65 -11.38
N ALA A 149 -11.69 -4.71 -11.44
CA ALA A 149 -12.52 -3.51 -11.61
C ALA A 149 -12.34 -2.52 -10.45
N ALA A 150 -12.35 -3.00 -9.21
CA ALA A 150 -12.12 -2.18 -8.02
C ALA A 150 -10.74 -1.52 -8.06
N ARG A 151 -9.67 -2.26 -8.36
CA ARG A 151 -8.30 -1.73 -8.51
C ARG A 151 -8.24 -0.59 -9.54
N ARG A 152 -8.88 -0.75 -10.70
CA ARG A 152 -8.92 0.29 -11.75
C ARG A 152 -9.67 1.55 -11.31
N VAL A 153 -10.78 1.41 -10.57
CA VAL A 153 -11.52 2.57 -10.05
C VAL A 153 -10.71 3.31 -8.99
N LEU A 154 -10.13 2.58 -8.03
CA LEU A 154 -9.29 3.14 -6.98
C LEU A 154 -8.10 3.89 -7.57
N ALA A 155 -7.44 3.31 -8.57
CA ALA A 155 -6.32 3.97 -9.27
C ALA A 155 -6.73 5.30 -9.90
N ARG A 156 -7.84 5.31 -10.67
CA ARG A 156 -8.35 6.53 -11.29
C ARG A 156 -8.78 7.58 -10.27
N ARG A 157 -9.43 7.17 -9.17
CA ARG A 157 -9.83 8.10 -8.09
C ARG A 157 -8.63 8.74 -7.42
N HIS A 158 -7.59 7.95 -7.15
CA HIS A 158 -6.34 8.42 -6.58
C HIS A 158 -5.66 9.43 -7.51
N GLU A 159 -5.50 9.08 -8.80
CA GLU A 159 -4.98 10.01 -9.81
C GLU A 159 -5.80 11.31 -9.87
N ALA A 160 -7.14 11.22 -9.86
CA ALA A 160 -8.02 12.39 -9.88
C ALA A 160 -7.87 13.27 -8.62
N SER A 161 -7.68 12.68 -7.43
CA SER A 161 -7.44 13.45 -6.21
C SER A 161 -6.14 14.25 -6.24
N TRP A 162 -5.14 13.79 -7.01
CA TRP A 162 -3.88 14.52 -7.22
C TRP A 162 -3.95 15.48 -8.41
N GLY A 163 -4.66 15.13 -9.48
CA GLY A 163 -4.88 16.01 -10.63
C GLY A 163 -5.69 17.25 -10.29
N ALA A 164 -6.71 17.13 -9.42
CA ALA A 164 -7.52 18.25 -8.97
C ALA A 164 -6.77 19.24 -8.06
N CYS A 165 -5.68 18.82 -7.41
CA CYS A 165 -4.85 19.69 -6.57
C CYS A 165 -3.88 20.59 -7.37
N ILE A 166 -3.70 20.35 -8.68
CA ILE A 166 -2.74 21.09 -9.52
C ILE A 166 -3.37 22.28 -10.25
N ASP A 167 -4.71 22.38 -10.32
CA ASP A 167 -5.40 23.54 -10.93
C ASP A 167 -6.27 24.33 -9.92
N PRO A 168 -5.72 25.36 -9.24
CA PRO A 168 -6.53 26.34 -8.54
C PRO A 168 -6.89 27.57 -9.40
N ALA A 169 -6.61 27.60 -10.72
CA ALA A 169 -6.99 28.73 -11.57
C ALA A 169 -7.09 28.37 -13.07
N ALA A 170 -8.32 28.35 -13.58
CA ALA A 170 -8.65 28.74 -14.95
C ALA A 170 -9.66 29.89 -14.89
#